data_AF-A0AA42ZFJ9-F1
#
_entry.id   AF-A0AA42ZFJ9-F1
#
_cell.length_a   1.000
_cell.length_b   1.000
_cell.length_c   1.000
_cell.angle_alpha   90.00
_cell.angle_beta   90.00
_cell.angle_gamma   90.00
#
_symmetry.space_group_name_H-M   'P 1'
#
loop_
_entity.id
_entity.type
_entity.pdbx_description
1 polymer ?
#
loop_
_entity_poly.entity_id
_entity_poly.type
_entity_poly.pdbx_seq_one_letter_code
_entity_poly.pdbx_strand_id
1 'polypeptide(L)'
;MTTSLTDDGMALIDFDELRQWLCDVAPVLSDIGRLQDECATLREDIVGRISGMMKAVAAVTRSDSGLESIADYLEALPQMTAQELVRQYRRTSARFRDAFPASFSGTGWYSTRRRSMDPELYK
;
A
#
# COMPACT_ATOMS: atom_id res chain seq x y z
N MET A 1 -30.51 -15.87 -24.22
CA MET A 1 -31.88 -16.41 -24.23
C MET A 1 -32.53 -15.95 -22.94
N THR A 2 -33.44 -14.98 -23.02
CA THR A 2 -34.22 -14.48 -21.88
C THR A 2 -35.45 -15.36 -21.73
N THR A 3 -35.41 -16.30 -20.80
CA THR A 3 -36.54 -17.13 -20.43
C THR A 3 -37.57 -16.24 -19.73
N SER A 4 -38.73 -16.01 -20.35
CA SER A 4 -39.82 -15.26 -19.73
C SER A 4 -40.50 -16.12 -18.67
N LEU A 5 -40.73 -15.55 -17.47
CA LEU A 5 -41.55 -16.18 -16.44
C LEU A 5 -42.99 -16.32 -16.95
N THR A 6 -43.44 -17.55 -17.15
CA THR A 6 -44.85 -17.87 -17.45
C THR A 6 -45.67 -17.90 -16.16
N ASP A 7 -46.98 -17.68 -16.22
CA ASP A 7 -47.87 -17.67 -15.04
C ASP A 7 -47.78 -18.98 -14.22
N ASP A 8 -47.65 -20.13 -14.89
CA ASP A 8 -47.44 -21.43 -14.23
C ASP A 8 -46.10 -21.51 -13.47
N GLY A 9 -45.09 -20.75 -13.91
CA GLY A 9 -43.79 -20.66 -13.25
C GLY A 9 -43.81 -19.75 -12.02
N MET A 10 -44.70 -18.75 -11.97
CA MET A 10 -44.84 -17.88 -10.80
C MET A 10 -45.47 -18.60 -9.60
N ALA A 11 -46.37 -19.56 -9.84
CA ALA A 11 -46.98 -20.36 -8.78
C ALA A 11 -45.99 -21.32 -8.07
N LEU A 12 -44.82 -21.57 -8.67
CA LEU A 12 -43.76 -22.42 -8.13
C LEU A 12 -42.70 -21.65 -7.31
N ILE A 13 -42.74 -20.31 -7.33
CA ILE A 13 -41.79 -19.48 -6.60
C ILE A 13 -42.29 -19.31 -5.17
N ASP A 14 -41.53 -19.85 -4.22
CA ASP A 14 -41.71 -19.52 -2.81
C ASP A 14 -41.06 -18.15 -2.54
N PHE A 15 -41.90 -17.11 -2.51
CA PHE A 15 -41.44 -15.74 -2.24
C PHE A 15 -40.97 -15.55 -0.80
N ASP A 16 -41.41 -16.38 0.14
CA ASP A 16 -40.93 -16.33 1.52
C ASP A 16 -39.53 -16.94 1.62
N GLU A 17 -39.27 -18.05 0.91
CA GLU A 17 -37.93 -18.63 0.77
C GLU A 17 -36.97 -17.64 0.08
N LEU A 18 -37.41 -17.03 -1.03
CA LEU A 18 -36.62 -16.01 -1.74
C LEU A 18 -36.32 -14.81 -0.84
N ARG A 19 -37.32 -14.34 -0.09
CA ARG A 19 -37.16 -13.24 0.85
C ARG A 19 -36.16 -13.61 1.96
N GLN A 20 -36.27 -14.81 2.52
CA GLN A 20 -35.35 -15.27 3.55
C GLN A 20 -33.92 -15.33 3.02
N TRP A 21 -33.72 -15.90 1.83
CA TRP A 21 -32.42 -15.94 1.18
C TRP A 21 -31.84 -14.54 0.96
N LEU A 22 -32.65 -13.57 0.51
CA LEU A 22 -32.21 -12.18 0.38
C LEU A 22 -31.86 -11.55 1.73
N CYS A 23 -32.64 -11.82 2.78
CA CYS A 23 -32.34 -11.37 4.13
C CYS A 23 -31.03 -11.95 4.68
N ASP A 24 -30.67 -13.17 4.29
CA ASP A 24 -29.45 -13.83 4.73
C ASP A 24 -28.22 -13.37 3.93
N VAL A 25 -28.37 -13.14 2.62
CA VAL A 25 -27.24 -12.78 1.72
C VAL A 25 -26.90 -11.30 1.80
N ALA A 26 -27.89 -10.42 1.94
CA ALA A 26 -27.66 -8.97 2.03
C ALA A 26 -26.63 -8.54 3.09
N PRO A 27 -26.69 -9.00 4.36
CA PRO A 27 -25.69 -8.63 5.37
C PRO A 27 -24.30 -9.18 5.03
N VAL A 28 -24.20 -10.39 4.47
CA VAL A 28 -22.92 -10.99 4.07
C VAL A 28 -22.25 -10.16 2.96
N LEU A 29 -23.02 -9.71 1.97
CA LEU A 29 -22.51 -8.84 0.91
C LEU A 29 -22.05 -7.49 1.46
N SER A 30 -22.80 -6.92 2.40
CA SER A 30 -22.41 -5.68 3.10
C SER A 30 -21.08 -5.85 3.85
N ASP A 31 -20.93 -6.96 4.58
CA ASP A 31 -19.69 -7.26 5.29
C ASP A 31 -18.50 -7.49 4.36
N ILE A 32 -18.71 -8.19 3.24
CA ILE A 32 -17.66 -8.35 2.22
C ILE A 32 -17.23 -6.99 1.66
N GLY A 33 -18.19 -6.10 1.36
CA GLY A 33 -17.89 -4.74 0.90
C GLY A 33 -17.05 -3.96 1.91
N ARG A 34 -17.47 -3.96 3.18
CA ARG A 34 -16.69 -3.32 4.26
C ARG A 34 -15.28 -3.88 4.38
N LEU A 35 -15.13 -5.21 4.34
CA LEU A 35 -13.82 -5.87 4.43
C LEU A 35 -12.93 -5.54 3.21
N GLN A 36 -13.52 -5.39 2.02
CA GLN A 36 -12.79 -4.96 0.84
C GLN A 36 -12.25 -3.54 1.00
N ASP A 37 -13.04 -2.61 1.54
CA ASP A 37 -12.62 -1.22 1.80
C ASP A 37 -11.51 -1.15 2.86
N GLU A 38 -11.64 -1.92 3.94
CA GLU A 38 -10.59 -2.05 4.97
C GLU A 38 -9.29 -2.62 4.37
N CYS A 39 -9.40 -3.66 3.54
CA CYS A 39 -8.24 -4.24 2.86
C CYS A 39 -7.59 -3.26 1.88
N ALA A 40 -8.37 -2.44 1.18
CA ALA A 40 -7.87 -1.41 0.28
C ALA A 40 -7.07 -0.35 1.07
N THR A 41 -7.64 0.14 2.18
CA THR A 41 -6.99 1.11 3.07
C THR A 41 -5.65 0.58 3.62
N LEU A 42 -5.63 -0.66 4.11
CA LEU A 42 -4.41 -1.30 4.61
C LEU A 42 -3.36 -1.50 3.52
N ARG A 43 -3.80 -1.83 2.30
CA ARG A 43 -2.90 -1.97 1.15
C ARG A 43 -2.22 -0.65 0.83
N GLU A 44 -2.98 0.45 0.78
CA GLU A 44 -2.43 1.78 0.54
C GLU A 44 -1.41 2.19 1.60
N ASP A 45 -1.69 1.98 2.89
CA ASP A 45 -0.73 2.27 3.97
C ASP A 45 0.57 1.46 3.82
N ILE A 46 0.48 0.16 3.57
CA ILE A 46 1.66 -0.69 3.39
C ILE A 46 2.49 -0.25 2.18
N VAL A 47 1.84 0.00 1.04
CA VAL A 47 2.51 0.50 -0.17
C VAL A 47 3.19 1.84 0.10
N GLY A 48 2.51 2.75 0.78
CA GLY A 48 3.05 4.06 1.18
C GLY A 48 4.29 3.92 2.07
N ARG A 49 4.24 3.03 3.08
CA ARG A 49 5.37 2.75 3.98
C ARG A 49 6.57 2.15 3.25
N ILE A 50 6.34 1.14 2.41
CA ILE A 50 7.41 0.53 1.60
C ILE A 50 8.05 1.61 0.73
N SER A 51 7.23 2.41 0.04
CA SER A 51 7.69 3.49 -0.83
C SER A 51 8.52 4.53 -0.08
N GLY A 52 8.04 4.99 1.07
CA GLY A 52 8.76 5.96 1.91
C GLY A 52 10.11 5.43 2.38
N MET A 53 10.15 4.19 2.88
CA MET A 53 11.39 3.56 3.33
C MET A 53 12.39 3.40 2.18
N MET A 54 11.95 2.95 0.99
CA MET A 54 12.83 2.78 -0.16
C MET A 54 13.43 4.10 -0.63
N LYS A 55 12.61 5.17 -0.70
CA LYS A 55 13.09 6.52 -1.05
C LYS A 55 14.12 7.03 -0.04
N ALA A 56 13.88 6.83 1.26
CA ALA A 56 14.80 7.24 2.31
C ALA A 56 16.14 6.48 2.22
N VAL A 57 16.10 5.16 2.01
CA VAL A 57 17.30 4.34 1.80
C VAL A 57 18.08 4.79 0.57
N ALA A 58 17.39 5.05 -0.55
CA ALA A 58 18.02 5.54 -1.77
C ALA A 58 18.72 6.89 -1.58
N ALA A 59 18.09 7.82 -0.86
CA ALA A 59 18.64 9.14 -0.58
C ALA A 59 19.95 9.09 0.23
N VAL A 60 20.06 8.17 1.19
CA VAL A 60 21.25 8.02 2.03
C VAL A 60 22.37 7.25 1.30
N THR A 61 22.02 6.26 0.49
CA THR A 61 23.00 5.40 -0.19
C THR A 61 23.57 6.00 -1.48
N ARG A 62 22.96 7.07 -2.02
CA ARG A 62 23.40 7.77 -3.26
C ARG A 62 23.69 6.82 -4.44
N SER A 63 22.89 5.76 -4.55
CA SER A 63 23.01 4.78 -5.62
C SER A 63 22.26 5.26 -6.86
N ASP A 64 22.93 5.97 -7.76
CA ASP A 64 22.33 6.50 -8.99
C ASP A 64 21.88 5.38 -9.95
N SER A 65 22.60 4.24 -10.00
CA SER A 65 22.21 3.09 -10.83
C SER A 65 21.02 2.30 -10.29
N GLY A 66 20.54 2.61 -9.08
CA GLY A 66 19.42 1.92 -8.44
C GLY A 66 18.09 2.68 -8.51
N LEU A 67 18.09 3.94 -8.92
CA LEU A 67 16.89 4.80 -8.83
C LEU A 67 15.81 4.45 -9.85
N GLU A 68 16.18 4.15 -11.10
CA GLU A 68 15.23 3.69 -12.13
C GLU A 68 14.61 2.34 -11.74
N SER A 69 15.44 1.40 -11.28
CA SER A 69 14.96 0.10 -10.77
C SER A 69 14.04 0.23 -9.54
N ILE A 70 14.20 1.29 -8.73
CA ILE A 70 13.30 1.57 -7.61
C ILE A 70 11.98 2.13 -8.13
N ALA A 71 11.98 3.03 -9.13
CA ALA A 71 10.75 3.59 -9.69
C ALA A 71 9.84 2.49 -10.26
N ASP A 72 10.38 1.62 -11.13
CA ASP A 72 9.65 0.49 -11.71
C ASP A 72 9.10 -0.44 -10.62
N TYR A 73 9.89 -0.66 -9.57
CA TYR A 73 9.49 -1.49 -8.45
C TYR A 73 8.36 -0.86 -7.63
N LEU A 74 8.37 0.46 -7.44
CA LEU A 74 7.29 1.18 -6.74
C LEU A 74 5.98 1.15 -7.54
N GLU A 75 6.05 1.20 -8.87
CA GLU A 75 4.88 1.08 -9.75
C GLU A 75 4.26 -0.34 -9.71
N ALA A 76 5.06 -1.36 -9.45
CA ALA A 76 4.58 -2.74 -9.32
C ALA A 76 3.92 -3.04 -7.95
N LEU A 77 4.21 -2.26 -6.90
CA LEU A 77 3.71 -2.51 -5.54
C LEU A 77 2.17 -2.63 -5.45
N PRO A 78 1.36 -1.75 -6.06
CA PRO A 78 -0.10 -1.84 -5.99
C PRO A 78 -0.68 -3.13 -6.59
N GLN A 79 0.05 -3.77 -7.51
CA GLN A 79 -0.37 -5.00 -8.19
C GLN A 79 0.01 -6.28 -7.43
N MET A 80 0.80 -6.15 -6.35
CA MET A 80 1.23 -7.30 -5.56
C MET A 80 0.10 -7.85 -4.70
N THR A 81 0.12 -9.16 -4.49
CA THR A 81 -0.73 -9.83 -3.51
C THR A 81 -0.40 -9.37 -2.08
N ALA A 82 -1.33 -9.56 -1.15
CA ALA A 82 -1.12 -9.21 0.27
C ALA A 82 0.10 -9.92 0.88
N GLN A 83 0.32 -11.20 0.52
CA GLN A 83 1.46 -11.98 1.00
C GLN A 83 2.79 -11.41 0.51
N GLU A 84 2.83 -11.00 -0.76
CA GLU A 84 4.00 -10.35 -1.35
C GLU A 84 4.28 -9.01 -0.68
N LEU A 85 3.26 -8.16 -0.49
CA LEU A 85 3.41 -6.88 0.19
C LEU A 85 3.99 -7.03 1.61
N VAL A 86 3.50 -8.00 2.38
CA VAL A 86 4.05 -8.28 3.72
C VAL A 86 5.51 -8.73 3.65
N ARG A 87 5.86 -9.60 2.69
CA ARG A 87 7.24 -10.04 2.49
C ARG A 87 8.14 -8.86 2.12
N GLN A 88 7.67 -7.96 1.25
CA GLN A 88 8.43 -6.79 0.85
C GLN A 88 8.56 -5.78 1.97
N TYR A 89 7.51 -5.56 2.77
CA TYR A 89 7.59 -4.73 3.96
C TYR A 89 8.68 -5.21 4.93
N ARG A 90 8.76 -6.52 5.20
CA ARG A 90 9.81 -7.10 6.06
C ARG A 90 11.21 -6.87 5.49
N ARG A 91 11.39 -7.04 4.17
CA ARG A 91 12.68 -6.84 3.51
C ARG A 91 13.10 -5.37 3.51
N THR A 92 12.18 -4.48 3.19
CA THR A 92 12.42 -3.05 3.12
C THR A 92 12.64 -2.46 4.51
N SER A 93 11.91 -2.90 5.53
CA SER A 93 12.12 -2.44 6.92
C SER A 93 13.48 -2.88 7.48
N ALA A 94 13.96 -4.08 7.14
CA ALA A 94 15.32 -4.50 7.50
C ALA A 94 16.37 -3.58 6.86
N ARG A 95 16.29 -3.36 5.54
CA ARG A 95 17.19 -2.45 4.82
C ARG A 95 17.14 -1.02 5.36
N PHE A 96 15.94 -0.55 5.71
CA PHE A 96 15.76 0.76 6.32
C PHE A 96 16.47 0.82 7.68
N ARG A 97 16.31 -0.19 8.54
CA ARG A 97 17.02 -0.25 9.82
C ARG A 97 18.54 -0.30 9.66
N ASP A 98 19.04 -1.01 8.65
CA ASP A 98 20.47 -1.07 8.34
C ASP A 98 21.01 0.29 7.88
N ALA A 99 20.24 1.03 7.06
CA ALA A 99 20.58 2.38 6.61
C ALA A 99 20.41 3.45 7.70
N PHE A 100 19.54 3.21 8.68
CA PHE A 100 19.25 4.10 9.80
C PHE A 100 19.35 3.34 11.14
N PRO A 101 20.57 2.98 11.61
CA PRO A 101 20.75 2.25 12.86
C PRO A 101 20.19 3.04 14.04
N ALA A 102 19.49 2.41 14.98
CA ALA A 102 18.87 3.09 16.13
C ALA A 102 19.86 3.90 17.01
N SER A 103 21.17 3.63 16.90
CA SER A 103 22.23 4.45 17.49
C SER A 103 22.37 5.85 16.87
N PHE A 104 21.58 6.20 15.84
CA PHE A 104 21.47 7.55 15.29
C PHE A 104 20.70 8.54 16.20
N SER A 105 20.07 8.06 17.28
CA SER A 105 19.29 8.93 18.18
C SER A 105 20.14 9.64 19.27
N GLY A 106 21.46 9.69 19.10
CA GLY A 106 22.34 10.42 20.01
C GLY A 106 23.58 10.89 19.28
N THR A 107 23.71 12.20 19.12
CA THR A 107 24.90 12.93 18.65
C THR A 107 25.03 13.15 17.13
N GLY A 108 24.62 14.35 16.68
CA GLY A 108 25.45 15.13 15.76
C GLY A 108 25.20 15.07 14.25
N TRP A 109 23.99 15.35 13.77
CA TRP A 109 23.78 15.80 12.36
C TRP A 109 23.86 17.32 12.18
N TYR A 110 24.19 18.07 13.23
CA TYR A 110 24.77 19.40 13.10
C TYR A 110 26.28 19.28 12.84
N SER A 111 26.68 18.75 11.69
CA SER A 111 28.04 18.98 11.18
C SER A 111 28.00 19.60 9.79
N THR A 112 28.04 20.93 9.81
CA THR A 112 28.78 21.77 8.86
C THR A 112 28.65 21.44 7.36
N ARG A 113 27.56 21.90 6.73
CA ARG A 113 27.72 22.64 5.47
C ARG A 113 28.33 24.01 5.80
N ARG A 114 29.65 24.05 6.07
CA ARG A 114 30.42 25.26 5.78
C ARG A 114 30.46 25.35 4.25
N ARG A 115 29.47 26.04 3.65
CA ARG A 115 29.74 26.78 2.44
C ARG A 115 30.83 27.77 2.83
N SER A 116 32.02 27.63 2.26
CA SER A 116 32.97 28.73 2.18
C SER A 116 32.25 29.88 1.48
N MET A 117 31.70 30.78 2.29
CA MET A 117 31.16 32.05 1.82
C MET A 117 32.37 32.92 1.59
N ASP A 118 32.76 33.04 0.33
CA ASP A 118 33.89 33.83 -0.12
C ASP A 118 33.61 35.31 0.22
N PRO A 119 34.41 35.97 1.09
CA PRO A 119 34.17 37.35 1.48
C PRO A 119 34.35 38.36 0.34
N GLU A 120 34.85 37.94 -0.83
CA GLU A 120 35.11 38.85 -1.96
C GLU A 120 33.88 39.17 -2.83
N LEU A 121 32.71 38.59 -2.55
CA LEU A 121 31.48 38.87 -3.31
C LEU A 121 30.73 40.15 -2.91
N TYR A 122 31.31 40.98 -2.03
CA TYR A 122 30.83 42.33 -1.75
C TYR A 122 31.97 43.35 -1.87
N LYS A 123 32.29 43.74 -3.10
CA LYS A 123 32.91 45.02 -3.44
C LYS A 123 32.20 45.63 -4.65
#